data_AF-A0A455UG53-F1
#
_entry.id   AF-A0A455UG53-F1
#
_cell.length_a   1.000
_cell.length_b   1.000
_cell.length_c   1.000
_cell.angle_alpha   90.00
_cell.angle_beta   90.00
_cell.angle_gamma   90.00
#
_symmetry.space_group_name_H-M   'P 1'
#
loop_
_entity.id
_entity.type
_entity.pdbx_description
1 polymer ?
#
loop_
_entity_poly.entity_id
_entity_poly.type
_entity_poly.pdbx_seq_one_letter_code
_entity_poly.pdbx_strand_id
1 'polypeptide(L)'
;MNPQPKVATLDWSRERLLHVMEQQQVLQLPIVDEQYRIIGLESLHELLNQQTQDNPVFLMAGGFGTRLRPLTNDCPKPMLKVGEKPILQVILESFVKAGFHRFYISTHYMPEMIRDHFGDGSQWGVSIQYIHEGEPLGTAGALGFTA
;
A
#
# COMPACT_ATOMS: atom_id res chain seq x y z
N MET A 1 -8.15 21.90 -32.57
CA MET A 1 -7.35 20.66 -32.74
C MET A 1 -5.89 21.07 -32.81
N ASN A 2 -5.01 20.52 -31.96
CA ASN A 2 -3.58 20.84 -32.01
C ASN A 2 -2.93 20.10 -33.20
N PRO A 3 -2.35 20.80 -34.19
CA PRO A 3 -1.75 20.17 -35.37
C PRO A 3 -0.40 19.48 -35.09
N GLN A 4 0.22 19.75 -33.93
CA GLN A 4 1.47 19.14 -33.50
C GLN A 4 1.34 18.72 -32.02
N PRO A 5 0.57 17.67 -31.71
CA PRO A 5 0.49 17.16 -30.35
C PRO A 5 1.88 16.74 -29.88
N LYS A 6 2.21 17.10 -28.64
CA LYS A 6 3.41 16.57 -28.01
C LYS A 6 3.16 15.10 -27.69
N VAL A 7 4.13 14.26 -28.01
CA VAL A 7 4.08 12.82 -27.77
C VAL A 7 5.31 12.39 -26.98
N ALA A 8 5.19 11.29 -26.25
CA ALA A 8 6.29 10.60 -25.58
C ALA A 8 6.56 9.24 -26.22
N THR A 9 7.74 8.70 -25.96
CA THR A 9 8.14 7.35 -26.37
C THR A 9 8.32 6.48 -25.12
N LEU A 10 8.25 5.15 -25.27
CA LEU A 10 8.25 4.19 -24.15
C LEU A 10 9.49 4.27 -23.24
N ASP A 11 10.60 4.81 -23.74
CA ASP A 11 11.86 5.00 -23.02
C ASP A 11 11.86 6.22 -22.08
N TRP A 12 10.81 7.05 -22.07
CA TRP A 12 10.77 8.24 -21.24
C TRP A 12 10.54 7.88 -19.76
N SER A 13 11.37 8.44 -18.88
CA SER A 13 11.17 8.33 -17.44
C SER A 13 9.96 9.14 -16.97
N ARG A 14 9.38 8.73 -15.83
CA ARG A 14 8.29 9.47 -15.16
C ARG A 14 8.63 10.95 -14.94
N GLU A 15 9.85 11.25 -14.52
CA GLU A 15 10.32 12.63 -14.30
C GLU A 15 10.29 13.45 -15.59
N ARG A 16 10.72 12.85 -16.71
CA ARG A 16 10.68 13.49 -18.02
C ARG A 16 9.24 13.72 -18.50
N LEU A 17 8.36 12.73 -18.30
CA LEU A 17 6.93 12.85 -18.63
C LEU A 17 6.30 14.01 -17.86
N LEU A 18 6.49 14.06 -16.54
CA LEU A 18 6.00 15.13 -15.67
C LEU A 18 6.54 16.50 -16.10
N HIS A 19 7.84 16.60 -16.36
CA HIS A 19 8.47 17.85 -16.79
C HIS A 19 7.87 18.35 -18.12
N VAL A 20 7.67 17.47 -19.10
CA VAL A 20 7.07 17.85 -20.38
C VAL A 20 5.60 18.25 -20.22
N MET A 21 4.84 17.52 -19.41
CA MET A 21 3.44 17.85 -19.09
C MET A 21 3.32 19.25 -18.45
N GLU A 22 4.19 19.57 -17.50
CA GLU A 22 4.24 20.89 -16.85
C GLU A 22 4.63 21.99 -17.83
N GLN A 23 5.73 21.82 -18.58
CA GLN A 23 6.24 22.83 -19.52
C GLN A 23 5.25 23.14 -20.64
N GLN A 24 4.47 22.15 -21.07
CA GLN A 24 3.50 22.30 -22.15
C GLN A 24 2.08 22.54 -21.66
N GLN A 25 1.88 22.59 -20.33
CA GLN A 25 0.56 22.75 -19.69
C GLN A 25 -0.46 21.72 -20.21
N VAL A 26 -0.03 20.48 -20.39
CA VAL A 26 -0.88 19.36 -20.85
C VAL A 26 -1.05 18.34 -19.73
N LEU A 27 -2.29 17.83 -19.62
CA LEU A 27 -2.64 16.82 -18.61
C LEU A 27 -2.49 15.38 -19.15
N GLN A 28 -2.27 15.22 -20.45
CA GLN A 28 -2.22 13.94 -21.12
C GLN A 28 -1.15 13.99 -22.21
N LEU A 29 -0.40 12.90 -22.35
CA LEU A 29 0.69 12.77 -23.29
C LEU A 29 0.58 11.41 -24.02
N PRO A 30 0.23 11.40 -25.31
CA PRO A 30 0.18 10.16 -26.08
C PRO A 30 1.54 9.50 -26.17
N ILE A 31 1.59 8.18 -26.01
CA ILE A 31 2.78 7.36 -26.20
C ILE A 31 2.78 6.82 -27.63
N VAL A 32 3.88 6.99 -28.34
CA VAL A 32 4.06 6.50 -29.72
C VAL A 32 5.20 5.49 -29.84
N ASP A 33 5.07 4.60 -30.82
CA ASP A 33 6.15 3.70 -31.24
C ASP A 33 7.16 4.40 -32.18
N GLU A 34 8.18 3.66 -32.63
CA GLU A 34 9.20 4.16 -33.57
C GLU A 34 8.62 4.61 -34.92
N GLN A 35 7.42 4.14 -35.29
CA GLN A 35 6.70 4.53 -36.50
C GLN A 35 5.70 5.67 -36.25
N TYR A 36 5.78 6.36 -35.11
CA TYR A 36 4.86 7.44 -34.70
C TYR A 36 3.39 7.03 -34.60
N ARG A 37 3.10 5.74 -34.40
CA ARG A 37 1.75 5.26 -34.14
C ARG A 37 1.46 5.33 -32.65
N ILE A 38 0.26 5.79 -32.28
CA ILE A 38 -0.16 5.85 -30.89
C ILE A 38 -0.33 4.42 -30.35
N ILE A 39 0.40 4.12 -29.28
CA ILE A 39 0.36 2.83 -28.58
C ILE A 39 -0.12 2.96 -27.13
N GLY A 40 -0.26 4.19 -26.63
CA GLY A 40 -0.75 4.44 -25.28
C GLY A 40 -1.00 5.92 -25.00
N LEU A 41 -1.37 6.21 -23.75
CA LEU A 41 -1.60 7.54 -23.22
C LEU A 41 -1.14 7.56 -21.76
N GLU A 42 -0.28 8.51 -21.41
CA GLU A 42 0.06 8.80 -20.03
C GLU A 42 -0.72 10.03 -19.58
N SER A 43 -1.34 10.00 -18.41
CA SER A 43 -1.99 11.17 -17.83
C SER A 43 -1.26 11.69 -16.61
N LEU A 44 -1.27 13.01 -16.43
CA LEU A 44 -0.73 13.65 -15.24
C LEU A 44 -1.40 13.08 -13.99
N HIS A 45 -2.70 12.78 -14.05
CA HIS A 45 -3.43 12.21 -12.93
C HIS A 45 -2.94 10.80 -12.57
N GLU A 46 -2.71 9.92 -13.55
CA GLU A 46 -2.13 8.59 -13.32
C GLU A 46 -0.67 8.64 -12.88
N LEU A 47 0.10 9.60 -13.39
CA LEU A 47 1.48 9.79 -12.96
C LEU A 47 1.54 10.33 -11.52
N LEU A 48 0.61 11.20 -11.12
CA LEU A 48 0.55 11.80 -9.78
C LEU A 48 -0.14 10.90 -8.75
N ASN A 49 -1.17 10.16 -9.14
CA ASN A 49 -1.85 9.22 -8.27
C ASN A 49 -1.07 7.91 -8.24
N GLN A 50 -0.67 7.47 -7.05
CA GLN A 50 -0.33 6.05 -6.85
C GLN A 50 -1.53 5.23 -7.30
N GLN A 51 -1.33 4.33 -8.27
CA GLN A 51 -2.37 3.40 -8.69
C GLN A 51 -2.94 2.70 -7.44
N THR A 52 -4.22 2.93 -7.17
CA THR A 52 -4.89 2.27 -6.05
C THR A 52 -5.02 0.79 -6.36
N GLN A 53 -4.62 -0.05 -5.41
CA GLN A 53 -4.74 -1.49 -5.50
C GLN A 53 -5.96 -1.94 -4.71
N ASP A 54 -6.99 -2.42 -5.40
CA ASP A 54 -8.23 -2.90 -4.78
C ASP A 54 -8.08 -4.26 -4.09
N ASN A 55 -6.95 -4.94 -4.34
CA ASN A 55 -6.57 -6.20 -3.71
C ASN A 55 -6.48 -6.01 -2.19
N PRO A 56 -7.26 -6.78 -1.40
CA PRO A 56 -7.15 -6.72 0.05
C PRO A 56 -5.78 -7.27 0.51
N VAL A 57 -5.20 -6.61 1.50
CA VAL A 57 -3.95 -7.02 2.14
C VAL A 57 -4.27 -7.68 3.48
N PHE A 58 -3.78 -8.89 3.69
CA PHE A 58 -3.91 -9.61 4.95
C PHE A 58 -2.60 -9.54 5.75
N LEU A 59 -2.62 -8.86 6.90
CA LEU A 59 -1.49 -8.73 7.80
C LEU A 59 -1.65 -9.67 9.00
N MET A 60 -0.81 -10.69 9.06
CA MET A 60 -0.82 -11.65 10.17
C MET A 60 -0.10 -11.08 11.39
N ALA A 61 -0.86 -10.68 12.40
CA ALA A 61 -0.35 -10.07 13.63
C ALA A 61 -0.72 -10.89 14.90
N GLY A 62 -1.17 -12.15 14.74
CA GLY A 62 -1.60 -13.03 15.84
C GLY A 62 -0.53 -13.86 16.56
N GLY A 63 0.74 -13.84 16.13
CA GLY A 63 1.76 -14.69 16.77
C GLY A 63 2.18 -14.25 18.18
N PHE A 64 2.31 -15.19 19.13
CA PHE A 64 2.77 -14.93 20.51
C PHE A 64 4.18 -14.32 20.64
N GLY A 65 5.01 -14.37 19.60
CA GLY A 65 6.35 -13.76 19.64
C GLY A 65 7.31 -14.34 20.69
N THR A 66 7.12 -15.60 21.11
CA THR A 66 7.82 -16.21 22.26
C THR A 66 9.35 -16.23 22.15
N ARG A 67 9.89 -16.28 20.93
CA ARG A 67 11.34 -16.24 20.66
C ARG A 67 12.01 -14.89 21.01
N LEU A 68 11.22 -13.82 21.15
CA LEU A 68 11.70 -12.48 21.46
C LEU A 68 11.46 -12.09 22.92
N ARG A 69 11.08 -13.03 23.78
CA ARG A 69 11.00 -12.78 25.21
C ARG A 69 12.37 -12.31 25.74
N PRO A 70 12.42 -11.35 26.69
CA PRO A 70 11.28 -10.81 27.44
C PRO A 70 10.53 -9.66 26.77
N LEU A 71 10.98 -9.16 25.61
CA LEU A 71 10.39 -7.98 24.95
C LEU A 71 8.90 -8.17 24.62
N THR A 72 8.47 -9.42 24.42
CA THR A 72 7.10 -9.78 24.06
C THR A 72 6.23 -10.21 25.25
N ASN A 73 6.68 -10.00 26.49
CA ASN A 73 5.86 -10.31 27.67
C ASN A 73 4.69 -9.34 27.79
N ASP A 74 4.92 -8.04 27.64
CA ASP A 74 3.90 -7.00 27.85
C ASP A 74 3.59 -6.20 26.57
N CYS A 75 4.10 -6.67 25.42
CA CYS A 75 3.93 -6.03 24.12
C CYS A 75 3.87 -7.09 23.02
N PRO A 76 2.83 -7.13 22.16
CA PRO A 76 2.79 -8.08 21.07
C PRO A 76 3.90 -7.75 20.07
N LYS A 77 4.53 -8.78 19.48
CA LYS A 77 5.64 -8.60 18.52
C LYS A 77 5.34 -7.55 17.43
N PRO A 78 4.16 -7.49 16.80
CA PRO A 78 3.82 -6.47 15.80
C PRO A 78 3.94 -5.02 16.31
N MET A 79 3.81 -4.81 17.62
CA MET A 79 3.88 -3.51 18.28
C MET A 79 5.28 -3.14 18.79
N LEU A 80 6.26 -4.06 18.72
CA LEU A 80 7.66 -3.72 19.00
C LEU A 80 8.14 -2.65 18.02
N LYS A 81 8.89 -1.67 18.51
CA LYS A 81 9.37 -0.54 17.71
C LYS A 81 10.64 -0.88 16.95
N VAL A 82 10.72 -0.39 15.71
CA VAL A 82 11.93 -0.29 14.90
C VAL A 82 12.13 1.19 14.58
N GLY A 83 13.11 1.80 15.24
CA GLY A 83 13.19 3.26 15.36
C GLY A 83 12.01 3.79 16.16
N GLU A 84 11.31 4.79 15.62
CA GLU A 84 10.19 5.45 16.31
C GLU A 84 8.83 4.73 16.14
N LYS A 85 8.73 3.77 15.22
CA LYS A 85 7.45 3.18 14.78
C LYS A 85 7.34 1.69 15.10
N PRO A 86 6.15 1.17 15.44
CA PRO A 86 5.88 -0.27 15.48
C PRO A 86 6.21 -0.99 14.17
N ILE A 87 6.66 -2.25 14.25
CA ILE A 87 6.93 -3.10 13.08
C ILE A 87 5.71 -3.14 12.14
N LEU A 88 4.51 -3.35 12.68
CA LEU A 88 3.28 -3.43 11.89
C LEU A 88 2.97 -2.11 11.17
N GLN A 89 3.32 -0.97 11.77
CA GLN A 89 3.10 0.34 11.16
C GLN A 89 4.03 0.55 9.98
N VAL A 90 5.30 0.15 10.09
CA VAL A 90 6.26 0.23 8.99
C VAL A 90 5.78 -0.59 7.79
N ILE A 91 5.22 -1.79 8.05
CA ILE A 91 4.64 -2.64 7.01
C ILE A 91 3.41 -1.98 6.39
N LEU A 92 2.45 -1.53 7.21
CA LEU A 92 1.23 -0.86 6.75
C LEU A 92 1.55 0.35 5.84
N GLU A 93 2.40 1.26 6.31
CA GLU A 93 2.81 2.45 5.55
C GLU A 93 3.49 2.11 4.22
N SER A 94 4.21 0.97 4.15
CA SER A 94 4.84 0.53 2.91
C SER A 94 3.79 0.07 1.88
N PHE A 95 2.75 -0.62 2.32
CA PHE A 95 1.62 -0.98 1.45
C PHE A 95 0.78 0.23 1.05
N VAL A 96 0.55 1.17 1.97
CA VAL A 96 -0.16 2.42 1.67
C VAL A 96 0.59 3.20 0.58
N LYS A 97 1.92 3.32 0.69
CA LYS A 97 2.77 3.94 -0.35
C LYS A 97 2.76 3.18 -1.68
N ALA A 98 2.41 1.90 -1.67
CA ALA A 98 2.25 1.09 -2.87
C ALA A 98 0.83 1.14 -3.44
N GLY A 99 -0.07 1.95 -2.86
CA GLY A 99 -1.43 2.18 -3.33
C GLY A 99 -2.50 1.24 -2.74
N PHE A 100 -2.15 0.35 -1.81
CA PHE A 100 -3.14 -0.53 -1.17
C PHE A 100 -3.96 0.22 -0.13
N HIS A 101 -5.27 -0.03 -0.12
CA HIS A 101 -6.22 0.72 0.72
C HIS A 101 -7.20 -0.14 1.54
N ARG A 102 -7.18 -1.46 1.37
CA ARG A 102 -8.05 -2.41 2.09
C ARG A 102 -7.20 -3.40 2.88
N PHE A 103 -7.29 -3.35 4.20
CA PHE A 103 -6.47 -4.17 5.09
C PHE A 103 -7.32 -5.03 6.02
N TYR A 104 -6.86 -6.26 6.22
CA TYR A 104 -7.31 -7.15 7.27
C TYR A 104 -6.14 -7.45 8.19
N ILE A 105 -6.29 -7.26 9.50
CA ILE A 105 -5.25 -7.54 10.49
C ILE A 105 -5.73 -8.69 11.37
N SER A 106 -5.00 -9.81 11.33
CA SER A 106 -5.27 -10.92 12.23
C SER A 106 -4.61 -10.68 13.59
N THR A 107 -5.37 -10.81 14.68
CA THR A 107 -4.92 -10.48 16.04
C THR A 107 -5.26 -11.60 17.00
N HIS A 108 -4.39 -11.87 17.97
CA HIS A 108 -4.62 -12.90 19.00
C HIS A 108 -4.04 -12.45 20.34
N TYR A 109 -2.72 -12.22 20.43
CA TYR A 109 -2.08 -11.77 21.66
C TYR A 109 -2.21 -10.25 21.81
N MET A 110 -2.85 -9.80 22.90
CA MET A 110 -3.10 -8.37 23.21
C MET A 110 -3.70 -7.57 22.03
N PRO A 111 -4.83 -8.03 21.45
CA PRO A 111 -5.43 -7.43 20.26
C PRO A 111 -5.84 -5.97 20.46
N GLU A 112 -6.19 -5.58 21.68
CA GLU A 112 -6.53 -4.21 22.07
C GLU A 112 -5.39 -3.23 21.77
N MET A 113 -4.13 -3.58 22.06
CA MET A 113 -3.00 -2.67 21.81
C MET A 113 -2.82 -2.38 20.31
N ILE A 114 -3.13 -3.36 19.45
CA ILE A 114 -3.10 -3.18 18.00
C ILE A 114 -4.29 -2.32 17.57
N ARG A 115 -5.51 -2.63 18.03
CA ARG A 115 -6.72 -1.87 17.67
C ARG A 115 -6.65 -0.41 18.12
N ASP A 116 -6.13 -0.14 19.32
CA ASP A 116 -6.01 1.21 19.85
C ASP A 116 -5.00 2.05 19.05
N HIS A 117 -3.91 1.43 18.56
CA HIS A 117 -2.90 2.12 17.77
C HIS A 117 -3.35 2.36 16.31
N PHE A 118 -4.00 1.37 15.69
CA PHE A 118 -4.32 1.41 14.26
C PHE A 118 -5.75 1.84 13.93
N GLY A 119 -6.67 1.79 14.88
CA GLY A 119 -8.06 2.19 14.68
C GLY A 119 -8.70 1.52 13.45
N ASP A 120 -9.52 2.25 12.71
CA ASP A 120 -10.10 1.80 11.44
C ASP A 120 -9.21 2.05 10.21
N GLY A 121 -7.98 2.57 10.41
CA GLY A 121 -7.07 2.95 9.33
C GLY A 121 -7.25 4.38 8.80
N SER A 122 -8.23 5.14 9.27
CA SER A 122 -8.53 6.49 8.78
C SER A 122 -7.34 7.46 8.87
N GLN A 123 -6.49 7.33 9.89
CA GLN A 123 -5.24 8.11 10.02
C GLN A 123 -4.29 7.94 8.83
N TRP A 124 -4.34 6.79 8.15
CA TRP A 124 -3.52 6.49 6.97
C TRP A 124 -4.30 6.60 5.66
N GLY A 125 -5.58 7.02 5.71
CA GLY A 125 -6.44 7.09 4.52
C GLY A 125 -6.81 5.72 3.95
N VAL A 126 -6.82 4.67 4.78
CA VAL A 126 -7.13 3.29 4.38
C VAL A 126 -8.23 2.70 5.26
N SER A 127 -8.74 1.53 4.90
CA SER A 127 -9.68 0.75 5.71
C SER A 127 -8.98 -0.44 6.36
N ILE A 128 -9.16 -0.62 7.67
CA ILE A 128 -8.63 -1.74 8.44
C ILE A 128 -9.78 -2.50 9.10
N GLN A 129 -9.85 -3.80 8.86
CA GLN A 129 -10.73 -4.73 9.57
C GLN A 129 -9.90 -5.70 10.40
N TYR A 130 -10.40 -6.07 11.58
CA TYR A 130 -9.69 -6.96 12.49
C TYR A 130 -10.34 -8.32 12.54
N ILE A 131 -9.54 -9.36 12.34
CA ILE A 131 -9.94 -10.74 12.52
C ILE A 131 -9.30 -11.23 13.81
N HIS A 132 -10.12 -11.61 14.79
CA HIS A 132 -9.62 -12.16 16.04
C HIS A 132 -9.52 -13.68 15.93
N GLU A 133 -8.31 -14.21 16.01
CA GLU A 133 -8.07 -15.65 16.02
C GLU A 133 -8.18 -16.12 17.47
N GLY A 134 -9.25 -16.84 17.82
CA GLY A 134 -9.44 -17.39 19.18
C GLY A 134 -8.47 -18.53 19.53
N GLU A 135 -7.97 -19.24 18.52
CA GLU A 135 -6.80 -20.12 18.61
C GLU A 135 -5.90 -19.85 17.40
N PRO A 136 -4.56 -20.01 17.50
CA PRO A 136 -3.68 -19.80 16.36
C PRO A 136 -3.89 -20.92 15.33
N LEU A 137 -4.66 -20.65 14.27
CA LEU A 137 -5.01 -21.65 13.24
C LEU A 137 -3.87 -21.90 12.21
N GLY A 138 -2.67 -21.40 12.49
CA GLY A 138 -1.53 -21.41 11.58
C GLY A 138 -1.67 -20.41 10.42
N THR A 139 -0.65 -20.34 9.55
CA THR A 139 -0.53 -19.31 8.51
C THR A 139 -1.70 -19.29 7.51
N ALA A 140 -2.35 -20.43 7.26
CA ALA A 140 -3.43 -20.56 6.27
C ALA A 140 -4.85 -20.47 6.87
N GLY A 141 -5.03 -20.69 8.18
CA GLY A 141 -6.37 -20.70 8.80
C GLY A 141 -7.05 -19.34 8.78
N ALA A 142 -6.26 -18.26 8.76
CA ALA A 142 -6.75 -16.89 8.77
C ALA A 142 -7.41 -16.46 7.44
N LEU A 143 -7.10 -17.13 6.33
CA LEU A 143 -7.71 -16.89 5.01
C LEU A 143 -9.18 -17.34 4.94
N GLY A 144 -9.63 -18.23 5.84
CA GLY A 144 -11.02 -18.68 5.88
C GLY A 144 -12.02 -17.60 6.34
N PHE A 145 -11.53 -16.49 6.91
CA PHE A 145 -12.36 -15.40 7.42
C PHE A 145 -12.39 -14.17 6.49
N THR A 146 -11.71 -14.24 5.34
CA THR A 146 -11.72 -13.20 4.31
C THR A 146 -12.60 -13.64 3.15
N ALA A 147 -13.92 -13.55 3.32
CA ALA A 147 -14.90 -13.77 2.27
C ALA A 147 -15.62 -12.46 1.93
#